data_AF-A0A060Z6F0-F1
#
_entry.id   AF-A0A060Z6F0-F1
#
_cell.length_a   1.000
_cell.length_b   1.000
_cell.length_c   1.000
_cell.angle_alpha   90.00
_cell.angle_beta   90.00
_cell.angle_gamma   90.00
#
_symmetry.space_group_name_H-M   'P 1'
#
loop_
_entity.id
_entity.type
_entity.pdbx_description
1 polymer ?
#
loop_
_entity_poly.entity_id
_entity_poly.type
_entity_poly.pdbx_seq_one_letter_code
_entity_poly.pdbx_strand_id
1 'polypeptide(L)'
;LGDTLYCLTLISLCSCPSDVGNFLHIEASPRTERQRARLVSPAVGPERGPLCLLFNYQLQGPENQGLGSLRILIRDNDREETLLWALRGDQGSVWKEGRTILPQSPKEYQVVIEGFFEHSNRGHIWIDNIHMSSSTELEQCTRK
;
A
#
# COMPACT_ATOMS: atom_id res chain seq x y z
N LEU A 1 4.67 1.56 -26.29
CA LEU A 1 5.26 0.28 -25.85
C LEU A 1 6.35 0.61 -24.85
N GLY A 2 5.94 0.91 -23.62
CA GLY A 2 6.79 1.39 -22.55
C GLY A 2 6.28 0.76 -21.29
N ASP A 3 6.46 -0.57 -21.21
CA ASP A 3 6.00 -1.34 -20.07
C ASP A 3 6.82 -0.94 -18.87
N THR A 4 6.11 -0.48 -17.85
CA THR A 4 6.56 -0.07 -16.51
C THR A 4 7.14 -1.28 -15.76
N LEU A 5 8.24 -1.85 -16.27
CA LEU A 5 8.91 -3.01 -15.69
C LEU A 5 9.82 -2.64 -14.50
N TYR A 6 10.07 -1.34 -14.30
CA TYR A 6 10.92 -0.83 -13.21
C TYR A 6 10.24 -0.81 -11.83
N CYS A 7 8.91 -1.02 -11.76
CA CYS A 7 8.17 -0.92 -10.50
C CYS A 7 8.28 -2.20 -9.64
N LEU A 8 8.47 -3.37 -10.28
CA LEU A 8 8.63 -4.65 -9.57
C LEU A 8 9.98 -4.79 -8.85
N THR A 9 11.01 -4.08 -9.29
CA THR A 9 12.34 -4.09 -8.64
C THR A 9 12.40 -3.37 -7.29
N LEU A 10 11.37 -2.60 -6.92
CA LEU A 10 11.35 -1.85 -5.65
C LEU A 10 10.62 -2.59 -4.53
N ILE A 11 9.86 -3.62 -4.86
CA ILE A 11 9.13 -4.43 -3.88
C ILE A 11 9.87 -5.75 -3.77
N SER A 12 10.86 -5.81 -2.87
CA SER A 12 11.54 -7.07 -2.59
C SER A 12 10.70 -7.89 -1.61
N LEU A 13 10.25 -9.06 -2.06
CA LEU A 13 9.76 -10.12 -1.19
C LEU A 13 10.97 -10.66 -0.43
N CYS A 14 11.09 -10.36 0.87
CA CYS A 14 12.14 -10.96 1.68
C CYS A 14 11.65 -12.33 2.16
N SER A 15 12.32 -13.41 1.73
CA SER A 15 12.10 -14.77 2.23
C SER A 15 13.34 -15.19 3.01
N CYS A 16 13.29 -15.20 4.34
CA CYS A 16 14.37 -15.77 5.16
C CYS A 16 14.14 -17.27 5.38
N PRO A 17 15.20 -18.12 5.38
CA PRO A 17 15.04 -19.52 5.71
C PRO A 17 14.81 -19.65 7.21
N SER A 18 13.66 -20.24 7.55
CA SER A 18 13.10 -20.51 8.89
C SER A 18 12.63 -19.30 9.71
N ASP A 19 11.30 -19.15 9.75
CA ASP A 19 10.49 -18.49 10.79
C ASP A 19 10.32 -16.96 10.76
N VAL A 20 10.71 -16.28 9.68
CA VAL A 20 10.35 -14.87 9.45
C VAL A 20 9.42 -14.81 8.25
N GLY A 21 8.17 -14.37 8.47
CA GLY A 21 7.14 -14.26 7.44
C GLY A 21 7.58 -13.39 6.24
N ASN A 22 6.86 -13.51 5.13
CA ASN A 22 7.13 -12.71 3.94
C ASN A 22 6.43 -11.35 4.07
N PHE A 23 7.18 -10.26 3.88
CA PHE A 23 6.62 -8.91 3.86
C PHE A 23 7.12 -8.15 2.64
N LEU A 24 6.35 -7.13 2.25
CA LEU A 24 6.72 -6.20 1.20
C LEU A 24 7.43 -5.01 1.86
N HIS A 25 8.55 -4.59 1.30
CA HIS A 25 9.25 -3.42 1.81
C HIS A 25 9.75 -2.49 0.71
N ILE A 26 9.87 -1.23 1.09
CA ILE A 26 10.52 -0.16 0.34
C ILE A 26 11.54 0.46 1.28
N GLU A 27 12.80 0.50 0.87
CA GLU A 27 13.86 1.17 1.61
C GLU A 27 14.17 2.54 0.98
N ALA A 28 14.24 3.58 1.81
CA ALA A 28 14.60 4.91 1.37
C ALA A 28 16.10 4.96 1.07
N SER A 29 16.43 5.42 -0.12
CA SER A 29 17.79 5.63 -0.59
C SER A 29 17.78 6.74 -1.65
N PRO A 30 18.95 7.31 -1.99
CA PRO A 30 19.04 8.25 -3.11
C PRO A 30 18.52 7.67 -4.44
N ARG A 31 18.47 6.34 -4.60
CA ARG A 31 17.95 5.68 -5.79
C ARG A 31 16.43 5.57 -5.80
N THR A 32 15.80 5.50 -4.63
CA THR A 32 14.35 5.32 -4.49
C THR A 32 13.62 6.63 -4.23
N GLU A 33 14.36 7.73 -4.04
CA GLU A 33 13.81 9.08 -3.94
C GLU A 33 12.95 9.42 -5.17
N ARG A 34 11.73 9.94 -4.92
CA ARG A 34 10.70 10.28 -5.92
C ARG A 34 10.22 9.12 -6.80
N GLN A 35 10.75 7.92 -6.63
CA GLN A 35 10.21 6.72 -7.26
C GLN A 35 9.00 6.21 -6.49
N ARG A 36 8.03 5.70 -7.23
CA ARG A 36 6.81 5.13 -6.65
C ARG A 36 6.82 3.63 -6.87
N ALA A 37 6.81 2.89 -5.77
CA ALA A 37 6.57 1.46 -5.80
C ALA A 37 5.06 1.22 -5.72
N ARG A 38 4.54 0.37 -6.60
CA ARG A 38 3.11 0.09 -6.70
C ARG A 38 2.89 -1.42 -6.71
N LEU A 39 2.15 -1.92 -5.73
CA LEU A 39 1.56 -3.25 -5.75
C LEU A 39 0.14 -3.13 -6.31
N VAL A 40 -0.19 -3.93 -7.31
CA VAL A 40 -1.52 -3.94 -7.93
C VAL A 40 -2.16 -5.31 -7.68
N SER A 41 -3.37 -5.32 -7.11
CA SER A 41 -4.11 -6.55 -6.87
C SER A 41 -4.64 -7.17 -8.17
N PRO A 42 -5.03 -8.45 -8.15
CA PRO A 42 -5.98 -8.97 -9.14
C PRO A 42 -7.25 -8.12 -9.20
N ALA A 43 -8.00 -8.22 -10.29
CA ALA A 43 -9.25 -7.51 -10.46
C ALA A 43 -10.27 -7.95 -9.39
N VAL A 44 -10.86 -6.96 -8.72
CA VAL A 44 -12.06 -7.10 -7.90
C VAL A 44 -13.24 -7.01 -8.86
N GLY A 45 -13.99 -8.12 -8.97
CA GLY A 45 -15.13 -8.21 -9.87
C GLY A 45 -16.25 -7.20 -9.56
N PRO A 46 -17.14 -6.94 -10.53
CA PRO A 46 -18.23 -5.99 -10.38
C PRO A 46 -19.21 -6.42 -9.27
N GLU A 47 -19.89 -5.43 -8.69
CA GLU A 47 -20.89 -5.57 -7.62
C GLU A 47 -20.37 -6.26 -6.34
N ARG A 48 -19.05 -6.42 -6.22
CA ARG A 48 -18.42 -6.88 -4.97
C ARG A 48 -18.26 -5.68 -4.04
N GLY A 49 -19.00 -5.67 -2.94
CA GLY A 49 -18.79 -4.73 -1.85
C GLY A 49 -20.06 -4.30 -1.13
N PRO A 50 -19.92 -3.37 -0.16
CA PRO A 50 -18.65 -2.79 0.29
C PRO A 50 -17.74 -3.81 0.98
N LEU A 51 -16.43 -3.73 0.76
CA LEU A 51 -15.43 -4.57 1.41
C LEU A 51 -14.55 -3.74 2.32
N CYS A 52 -14.08 -4.32 3.42
CA CYS A 52 -13.02 -3.73 4.22
C CYS A 52 -11.67 -4.25 3.74
N LEU A 53 -10.79 -3.35 3.28
CA LEU A 53 -9.39 -3.67 3.07
C LEU A 53 -8.64 -3.43 4.39
N LEU A 54 -7.99 -4.48 4.89
CA LEU A 54 -7.14 -4.43 6.07
C LEU A 54 -5.70 -4.75 5.65
N PHE A 55 -4.74 -4.06 6.26
CA PHE A 55 -3.32 -4.27 6.01
C PHE A 55 -2.50 -3.82 7.22
N ASN A 56 -1.40 -4.50 7.50
CA ASN A 56 -0.42 -4.06 8.49
C ASN A 56 0.66 -3.24 7.80
N TYR A 57 1.07 -2.14 8.43
CA TYR A 57 2.13 -1.31 7.93
C TYR A 57 3.09 -0.86 9.03
N GLN A 58 4.33 -0.60 8.65
CA GLN A 58 5.29 0.19 9.41
C GLN A 58 5.85 1.24 8.48
N LEU A 59 5.87 2.50 8.91
CA LEU A 59 6.39 3.59 8.09
C LEU A 59 7.29 4.45 8.96
N GLN A 60 8.59 4.35 8.73
CA GLN A 60 9.58 5.08 9.49
C GLN A 60 10.40 5.97 8.57
N GLY A 61 10.59 7.22 8.95
CA GLY A 61 11.43 8.16 8.25
C GLY A 61 12.10 9.12 9.23
N PRO A 62 13.22 9.77 8.83
CA PRO A 62 13.83 10.79 9.67
C PRO A 62 12.83 11.92 9.92
N GLU A 63 12.59 12.20 11.20
CA GLU A 63 11.74 13.29 11.66
C GLU A 63 12.20 14.59 10.98
N ASN A 64 11.28 15.27 10.31
CA ASN A 64 11.49 16.54 9.59
C ASN A 64 12.26 16.49 8.26
N GLN A 65 12.71 15.33 7.79
CA GLN A 65 13.43 15.22 6.49
C GLN A 65 12.82 14.20 5.54
N GLY A 66 12.17 13.14 6.06
CA GLY A 66 11.65 12.03 5.29
C GLY A 66 10.13 12.01 5.20
N LEU A 67 9.56 12.50 4.10
CA LEU A 67 8.11 12.36 3.84
C LEU A 67 7.85 11.04 3.11
N GLY A 68 8.00 9.93 3.84
CA GLY A 68 7.45 8.65 3.43
C GLY A 68 5.94 8.75 3.31
N SER A 69 5.39 8.21 2.23
CA SER A 69 3.96 8.23 1.95
C SER A 69 3.50 6.83 1.57
N LEU A 70 2.38 6.39 2.15
CA LEU A 70 1.69 5.16 1.82
C LEU A 70 0.26 5.50 1.42
N ARG A 71 -0.19 4.99 0.28
CA ARG A 71 -1.51 5.27 -0.30
C ARG A 71 -2.18 4.00 -0.76
N ILE A 72 -3.51 3.96 -0.60
CA ILE A 72 -4.39 2.97 -1.20
C ILE A 72 -5.26 3.69 -2.22
N LEU A 73 -5.21 3.22 -3.47
CA LEU A 73 -6.04 3.69 -4.56
C LEU A 73 -6.85 2.54 -5.13
N ILE A 74 -7.94 2.86 -5.81
CA ILE A 74 -8.57 1.96 -6.77
C ILE A 74 -8.27 2.46 -8.18
N ARG A 75 -8.00 1.53 -9.09
CA ARG A 75 -7.80 1.79 -10.50
C ARG A 75 -8.87 1.05 -11.30
N ASP A 76 -9.62 1.77 -12.12
CA ASP A 76 -10.61 1.16 -13.01
C ASP A 76 -9.98 0.67 -14.33
N ASN A 77 -10.83 0.13 -15.21
CA ASN A 77 -10.42 -0.36 -16.53
C ASN A 77 -9.92 0.74 -17.47
N ASP A 78 -10.38 1.98 -17.28
CA ASP A 78 -9.95 3.16 -18.02
C ASP A 78 -8.62 3.71 -17.48
N ARG A 79 -8.05 3.03 -16.45
CA ARG A 79 -6.83 3.38 -15.70
C ARG A 79 -6.98 4.67 -14.89
N GLU A 80 -8.20 5.12 -14.63
CA GLU A 80 -8.46 6.21 -13.71
C GLU A 80 -8.23 5.74 -12.28
N GLU A 81 -7.49 6.54 -11.50
CA GLU A 81 -7.12 6.22 -10.13
C GLU A 81 -7.87 7.12 -9.14
N THR A 82 -8.58 6.50 -8.19
CA THR A 82 -9.24 7.21 -7.08
C THR A 82 -8.53 6.89 -5.77
N LEU A 83 -8.15 7.93 -5.02
CA LEU A 83 -7.51 7.79 -3.71
C LEU A 83 -8.55 7.42 -2.64
N LEU A 84 -8.33 6.30 -1.94
CA LEU A 84 -9.20 5.85 -0.84
C LEU A 84 -8.59 6.07 0.54
N TRP A 85 -7.28 5.96 0.66
CA TRP A 85 -6.57 6.09 1.93
C TRP A 85 -5.17 6.62 1.71
N ALA A 86 -4.69 7.47 2.62
CA ALA A 86 -3.33 7.99 2.58
C ALA A 86 -2.78 8.23 3.97
N LEU A 87 -1.49 7.96 4.12
CA LEU A 87 -0.68 8.27 5.29
C LEU A 87 0.63 8.89 4.84
N ARG A 88 1.10 9.89 5.59
CA ARG A 88 2.35 10.61 5.30
C ARG A 88 3.11 10.89 6.58
N GLY A 89 4.43 10.86 6.48
CA GLY A 89 5.34 11.21 7.58
C GLY A 89 5.51 10.08 8.59
N ASP A 90 6.49 10.22 9.46
CA ASP A 90 6.91 9.17 10.39
C ASP A 90 5.76 8.64 11.26
N GLN A 91 5.69 7.31 11.38
CA GLN A 91 4.70 6.60 12.19
C GLN A 91 5.34 5.84 13.35
N GLY A 92 6.66 5.97 13.52
CA GLY A 92 7.45 5.17 14.43
C GLY A 92 7.74 3.75 13.93
N SER A 93 8.47 3.01 14.76
CA SER A 93 8.96 1.67 14.45
C SER A 93 8.02 0.54 14.92
N VAL A 94 6.73 0.83 15.09
CA VAL A 94 5.72 -0.15 15.52
C VAL A 94 4.81 -0.50 14.35
N TRP A 95 4.42 -1.78 14.27
CA TRP A 95 3.39 -2.20 13.33
C TRP A 95 2.06 -1.58 13.71
N LYS A 96 1.37 -1.02 12.72
CA LYS A 96 0.03 -0.46 12.84
C LYS A 96 -0.86 -1.10 11.79
N GLU A 97 -2.15 -1.18 12.11
CA GLU A 97 -3.14 -1.65 11.16
C GLU A 97 -3.75 -0.45 10.42
N GLY A 98 -3.82 -0.56 9.09
CA GLY A 98 -4.54 0.34 8.22
C GLY A 98 -5.83 -0.31 7.74
N ARG A 99 -6.89 0.50 7.63
CA ARG A 99 -8.21 0.08 7.16
C ARG A 99 -8.76 1.09 6.18
N THR A 100 -9.42 0.60 5.13
CA THR A 100 -10.23 1.46 4.24
C THR A 100 -11.35 0.67 3.59
N ILE A 101 -12.43 1.37 3.25
CA ILE A 101 -13.57 0.78 2.55
C ILE A 101 -13.26 0.76 1.06
N LEU A 102 -13.34 -0.43 0.46
CA LEU A 102 -13.42 -0.59 -0.98
C LEU A 102 -14.89 -0.43 -1.40
N PRO A 103 -15.21 0.51 -2.28
CA PRO A 103 -16.59 0.75 -2.70
C PRO A 103 -17.12 -0.43 -3.52
N GLN A 104 -18.43 -0.64 -3.42
CA GLN A 104 -19.13 -1.41 -4.43
C GLN A 104 -19.08 -0.63 -5.75
N SER A 105 -18.75 -1.30 -6.84
CA SER A 105 -18.62 -0.70 -8.16
C SER A 105 -19.31 -1.58 -9.21
N PRO A 106 -20.05 -0.99 -10.17
CA PRO A 106 -20.63 -1.74 -11.28
C PRO A 106 -19.59 -2.20 -12.30
N LYS A 107 -18.39 -1.61 -12.26
CA LYS A 107 -17.22 -2.00 -13.05
C LYS A 107 -16.22 -2.76 -12.18
N GLU A 108 -15.43 -3.63 -12.80
CA GLU A 108 -14.25 -4.19 -12.14
C GLU A 108 -13.20 -3.10 -11.86
N TYR A 109 -12.41 -3.30 -10.81
CA TYR A 109 -11.31 -2.41 -10.45
C TYR A 109 -10.17 -3.20 -9.81
N GLN A 110 -8.98 -2.61 -9.75
CA GLN A 110 -7.84 -3.14 -9.01
C GLN A 110 -7.53 -2.24 -7.82
N VAL A 111 -7.08 -2.82 -6.71
CA VAL A 111 -6.53 -2.06 -5.59
C VAL A 111 -5.04 -1.83 -5.85
N VAL A 112 -4.60 -0.59 -5.71
CA VAL A 112 -3.21 -0.17 -5.86
C VAL A 112 -2.69 0.31 -4.51
N ILE A 113 -1.68 -0.38 -3.99
CA ILE A 113 -0.92 0.05 -2.81
C ILE A 113 0.33 0.76 -3.32
N GLU A 114 0.41 2.06 -3.09
CA GLU A 114 1.50 2.92 -3.55
C GLU A 114 2.33 3.42 -2.36
N GLY A 115 3.63 3.14 -2.37
CA GLY A 115 4.59 3.64 -1.39
C GLY A 115 5.72 4.42 -2.07
N PHE A 116 6.12 5.55 -1.46
CA PHE A 116 7.22 6.36 -1.96
C PHE A 116 7.82 7.27 -0.88
N PHE A 117 9.03 7.76 -1.13
CA PHE A 117 9.69 8.80 -0.36
C PHE A 117 9.88 10.05 -1.23
N GLU A 118 9.37 11.20 -0.79
CA GLU A 118 9.54 12.45 -1.56
C GLU A 118 10.97 12.97 -1.52
N HIS A 119 11.56 12.98 -0.32
CA HIS A 119 12.92 13.37 -0.02
C HIS A 119 13.33 12.50 1.16
N SER A 120 14.20 11.49 0.98
CA SER A 120 14.77 10.78 2.13
C SER A 120 15.91 9.86 1.71
N ASN A 121 16.99 9.89 2.49
CA ASN A 121 18.13 8.99 2.32
C ASN A 121 18.08 7.79 3.28
N ARG A 122 17.11 7.74 4.20
CA ARG A 122 16.95 6.70 5.22
C ARG A 122 15.48 6.52 5.61
N GLY A 123 15.13 5.34 6.11
CA GLY A 123 13.75 4.99 6.47
C GLY A 123 13.19 3.89 5.59
N HIS A 124 11.99 3.43 5.92
CA HIS A 124 11.36 2.30 5.25
C HIS A 124 9.84 2.37 5.32
N ILE A 125 9.22 1.66 4.37
CA ILE A 125 7.81 1.34 4.37
C ILE A 125 7.72 -0.18 4.31
N TRP A 126 7.18 -0.81 5.33
CA TRP A 126 6.88 -2.25 5.36
C TRP A 126 5.39 -2.46 5.35
N ILE A 127 4.94 -3.48 4.62
CA ILE A 127 3.54 -3.82 4.44
C ILE A 127 3.38 -5.33 4.50
N ASP A 128 2.39 -5.80 5.25
CA ASP A 128 2.10 -7.22 5.41
C ASP A 128 0.60 -7.47 5.69
N ASN A 129 0.17 -8.73 5.68
CA ASN A 129 -1.18 -9.19 6.06
C ASN A 129 -2.33 -8.46 5.33
N ILE A 130 -2.12 -8.16 4.04
CA ILE A 130 -3.13 -7.50 3.20
C ILE A 130 -4.27 -8.48 2.91
N HIS A 131 -5.49 -8.13 3.30
CA HIS A 131 -6.66 -8.94 3.01
C HIS A 131 -7.93 -8.10 2.86
N MET A 132 -8.91 -8.65 2.14
CA MET A 132 -10.22 -8.04 1.94
C MET A 132 -11.27 -8.87 2.70
N SER A 133 -12.10 -8.21 3.50
CA SER A 133 -13.14 -8.83 4.31
C SER A 133 -14.51 -8.27 3.96
N SER A 134 -15.50 -9.15 3.77
CA SER A 134 -16.91 -8.78 3.64
C SER A 134 -17.70 -8.90 4.95
N SER A 135 -17.10 -9.45 6.00
CA SER A 135 -17.74 -9.68 7.30
C SER A 135 -17.45 -8.60 8.34
N THR A 136 -16.48 -7.72 8.05
CA THR A 136 -16.17 -6.58 8.91
C THR A 136 -17.24 -5.52 8.73
N GLU A 137 -17.95 -5.18 9.80
CA GLU A 137 -18.94 -4.09 9.79
C GLU A 137 -18.28 -2.79 9.32
N LEU A 138 -18.97 -2.02 8.47
CA LEU A 138 -18.48 -0.76 7.91
C LEU A 138 -18.01 0.24 8.99
N GLU A 139 -18.72 0.28 10.12
CA GLU A 139 -18.38 1.10 11.28
C GLU A 139 -17.01 0.71 11.89
N GLN A 140 -16.68 -0.58 11.89
CA GLN A 140 -15.38 -1.07 12.36
C GLN A 140 -14.27 -0.80 11.34
N CYS A 141 -14.60 -0.80 10.06
CA CYS A 141 -13.64 -0.52 8.99
C CYS A 141 -13.22 0.96 8.92
N THR A 142 -14.07 1.87 9.37
CA THR A 142 -13.81 3.32 9.37
C THR A 142 -13.14 3.83 10.64
N ARG A 143 -13.04 2.97 11.67
CA ARG A 143 -12.40 3.33 12.93
C ARG A 143 -10.89 3.47 12.75
N LYS A 144 -10.37 4.65 13.12
CA LYS A 144 -8.94 4.97 13.13
C LYS A 144 -8.24 4.47 14.37
#